data_AF-R5IJ19-F1
#
_entry.id   AF-R5IJ19-F1
#
_cell.length_a   1.000
_cell.length_b   1.000
_cell.length_c   1.000
_cell.angle_alpha   90.00
_cell.angle_beta   90.00
_cell.angle_gamma   90.00
#
_symmetry.space_group_name_H-M   'P 1'
#
loop_
_entity.id
_entity.type
_entity.pdbx_description
1 polymer ?
#
loop_
_entity_poly.entity_id
_entity_poly.type
_entity_poly.pdbx_seq_one_letter_code
_entity_poly.pdbx_strand_id
1 'polypeptide(L)'
;MKWSKRLSRYTLPGMGLKWDASYFGLLFLAMLLVALYTFLRDYQAALRELYIFRYGTQILRQGAVMPTLNTLLRHKFTVFWAYTALCALRAFANYRSFFTETKSIYLMKRLKDPNELRRRCIAIPAAACGAALVLFLLLLWIFVLLYRNGVPARCMPPEETLNIWGAFF
;
A
#
# COMPACT_ATOMS: atom_id res chain seq x y z
N MET A 1 14.90 -9.23 22.45
CA MET A 1 14.59 -10.66 22.21
C MET A 1 13.26 -11.19 22.79
N LYS A 2 12.49 -10.44 23.60
CA LYS A 2 11.20 -10.91 24.16
C LYS A 2 9.98 -10.80 23.22
N TRP A 3 10.04 -9.93 22.21
CA TRP A 3 8.92 -9.65 21.30
C TRP A 3 8.68 -10.74 20.26
N SER A 4 9.73 -11.35 19.72
CA SER A 4 9.61 -12.42 18.71
C SER A 4 8.88 -13.66 19.26
N LYS A 5 9.16 -14.06 20.51
CA LYS A 5 8.44 -15.14 21.20
C LYS A 5 6.96 -14.81 21.52
N ARG A 6 6.61 -13.52 21.61
CA ARG A 6 5.21 -13.08 21.76
C ARG A 6 4.50 -13.10 20.41
N LEU A 7 5.15 -12.65 19.34
CA LEU A 7 4.63 -12.63 17.98
C LEU A 7 4.49 -14.04 17.38
N SER A 8 5.40 -14.96 17.68
CA SER A 8 5.34 -16.36 17.22
C SER A 8 4.16 -17.16 17.80
N ARG A 9 3.43 -16.61 18.79
CA ARG A 9 2.18 -17.22 19.27
C ARG A 9 1.00 -16.94 18.34
N TYR A 10 1.14 -15.96 17.45
CA TYR A 10 0.11 -15.59 16.48
C TYR A 10 0.32 -16.24 15.11
N THR A 11 1.45 -16.90 14.87
CA THR A 11 1.70 -17.68 13.64
C THR A 11 1.03 -19.04 13.70
N LEU A 12 0.59 -19.57 12.55
CA LEU A 12 0.13 -20.96 12.49
C LEU A 12 1.27 -21.92 12.85
N PRO A 13 0.99 -23.02 13.58
CA PRO A 13 1.98 -24.06 13.83
C PRO A 13 2.45 -24.65 12.49
N GLY A 14 3.76 -24.62 12.24
CA GLY A 14 4.36 -25.08 10.97
C GLY A 14 4.84 -23.97 10.04
N MET A 15 4.32 -22.73 10.16
CA MET A 15 4.81 -21.56 9.43
C MET A 15 5.64 -20.66 10.33
N GLY A 16 6.88 -20.38 9.91
CA GLY A 16 7.79 -19.52 10.67
C GLY A 16 7.43 -18.04 10.52
N LEU A 17 7.42 -17.29 11.62
CA LEU A 17 7.17 -15.83 11.65
C LEU A 17 7.98 -15.04 10.62
N LYS A 18 9.22 -15.48 10.35
CA LYS A 18 10.11 -14.82 9.38
C LYS A 18 9.60 -14.96 7.94
N TRP A 19 9.01 -16.11 7.60
CA TRP A 19 8.50 -16.39 6.26
C TRP A 19 7.23 -15.57 5.95
N ASP A 20 6.30 -15.49 6.90
CA ASP A 20 5.10 -14.65 6.75
C ASP A 20 5.48 -13.17 6.65
N ALA A 21 6.37 -12.71 7.53
CA ALA A 21 6.83 -11.33 7.51
C ALA A 21 7.57 -10.98 6.21
N SER A 22 8.43 -11.87 5.70
CA SER A 22 9.11 -11.66 4.42
C SER A 22 8.13 -11.67 3.25
N TYR A 23 7.14 -12.56 3.24
CA TYR A 23 6.15 -12.64 2.16
C TYR A 23 5.30 -11.36 2.08
N PHE A 24 4.70 -10.93 3.20
CA PHE A 24 3.90 -9.71 3.23
C PHE A 24 4.75 -8.46 3.02
N GLY A 25 5.98 -8.45 3.53
CA GLY A 25 6.92 -7.33 3.37
C GLY A 25 7.40 -7.18 1.92
N LEU A 26 7.81 -8.27 1.27
CA LEU A 26 8.27 -8.25 -0.13
C LEU A 26 7.13 -7.89 -1.09
N LEU A 27 5.93 -8.44 -0.89
CA LEU A 27 4.77 -8.06 -1.68
C LEU A 27 4.44 -6.57 -1.50
N PHE A 28 4.44 -6.08 -0.27
CA PHE A 28 4.18 -4.66 -0.01
C PHE A 28 5.25 -3.78 -0.67
N LEU A 29 6.53 -4.14 -0.55
CA LEU A 29 7.65 -3.42 -1.15
C LEU A 29 7.55 -3.39 -2.68
N ALA A 30 7.24 -4.52 -3.32
CA ALA A 30 7.05 -4.57 -4.77
C ALA A 30 5.91 -3.64 -5.23
N MET A 31 4.77 -3.67 -4.54
CA MET A 31 3.62 -2.82 -4.83
C MET A 31 3.95 -1.33 -4.63
N LEU A 32 4.70 -1.00 -3.58
CA LEU A 32 5.17 0.37 -3.30
C LEU A 32 6.09 0.86 -4.42
N LEU A 33 7.04 0.05 -4.85
CA LEU A 33 7.96 0.40 -5.94
C LEU A 33 7.21 0.63 -7.26
N VAL A 34 6.22 -0.19 -7.58
CA VAL A 34 5.38 -0.01 -8.77
C VAL A 34 4.57 1.28 -8.69
N ALA A 35 3.94 1.57 -7.55
CA ALA A 35 3.19 2.81 -7.35
C ALA A 35 4.09 4.05 -7.45
N LEU A 36 5.27 4.00 -6.82
CA LEU A 36 6.27 5.07 -6.88
C LEU A 36 6.78 5.29 -8.30
N TYR A 37 7.18 4.22 -8.99
CA TYR A 37 7.70 4.29 -10.34
C TYR A 37 6.67 4.86 -11.32
N THR A 38 5.45 4.35 -11.29
CA THR A 38 4.39 4.84 -12.18
C THR A 38 4.02 6.29 -11.88
N PHE A 39 4.00 6.71 -10.61
CA PHE A 39 3.77 8.12 -10.25
C PHE A 39 4.90 9.02 -10.77
N LEU A 40 6.16 8.67 -10.50
CA LEU A 40 7.31 9.47 -10.92
C LEU A 40 7.39 9.57 -12.45
N ARG A 41 7.10 8.48 -13.17
CA ARG A 41 7.10 8.47 -14.64
C ARG A 41 6.08 9.47 -15.20
N ASP A 42 4.84 9.41 -14.71
CA ASP A 42 3.76 10.26 -15.21
C ASP A 42 3.95 11.72 -14.76
N TYR A 43 4.46 11.93 -13.54
CA TYR A 43 4.86 13.25 -13.05
C TYR A 43 5.98 13.87 -13.89
N GLN A 44 7.03 13.11 -14.21
CA GLN A 44 8.11 13.58 -15.08
C GLN A 44 7.65 13.86 -16.50
N ALA A 45 6.74 13.05 -17.05
CA ALA A 45 6.15 13.29 -18.35
C ALA A 45 5.36 14.61 -18.37
N ALA A 46 4.49 14.81 -17.39
CA ALA A 46 3.72 16.05 -17.22
C ALA A 46 4.63 17.28 -17.02
N LEU A 47 5.70 17.15 -16.22
CA LEU A 47 6.68 18.23 -16.08
C LEU A 47 7.36 18.57 -17.40
N ARG A 48 7.77 17.57 -18.19
CA ARG A 48 8.42 17.81 -19.49
C ARG A 48 7.50 18.53 -20.47
N GLU A 49 6.19 18.27 -20.43
CA GLU A 49 5.21 18.96 -21.26
C GLU A 49 5.06 20.45 -20.92
N LEU A 50 5.39 20.87 -19.69
CA LEU A 50 5.41 22.27 -19.28
C LEU A 50 6.57 23.05 -19.93
N TYR A 51 7.67 22.37 -20.28
CA TYR A 51 8.87 23.00 -20.80
C TYR A 51 8.96 22.83 -22.33
N ILE A 52 9.16 23.94 -23.02
CA ILE A 52 9.52 23.94 -24.45
C ILE A 52 10.99 24.33 -24.56
N PHE A 53 11.72 23.60 -25.40
CA PHE A 53 13.06 24.01 -25.80
C PHE A 53 12.96 25.08 -26.89
N ARG A 54 13.42 26.30 -26.58
CA ARG A 54 13.65 27.34 -27.59
C ARG A 54 15.07 27.85 -27.49
N TYR A 55 15.77 27.87 -28.63
CA TYR A 55 17.13 28.42 -28.77
C TYR A 55 18.13 27.86 -27.73
N GLY A 56 18.09 26.56 -27.46
CA GLY A 56 19.00 25.91 -26.50
C GLY A 56 18.67 26.14 -25.01
N THR A 57 17.57 26.85 -24.70
CA THR A 57 17.11 27.08 -23.32
C THR A 57 15.73 26.45 -23.09
N GLN A 58 15.53 25.88 -21.89
CA GLN A 58 14.22 25.37 -21.47
C GLN A 58 13.37 26.54 -20.96
N ILE A 59 12.26 26.83 -21.63
CA ILE A 59 11.35 27.91 -21.27
C ILE A 59 9.98 27.32 -20.94
N LEU A 60 9.35 27.82 -19.90
CA LEU A 60 7.98 27.45 -19.53
C LEU A 60 7.00 27.88 -20.63
N ARG A 61 6.19 26.94 -21.10
CA ARG A 61 5.16 27.21 -22.10
C ARG A 61 4.09 28.14 -21.52
N GLN A 62 3.81 29.23 -22.21
CA GLN A 62 2.75 30.17 -21.80
C GLN A 62 1.39 29.46 -21.83
N GLY A 63 0.67 29.53 -20.71
CA GLY A 63 -0.64 28.89 -20.53
C GLY A 63 -0.61 27.38 -20.28
N ALA A 64 0.56 26.75 -20.11
CA ALA A 64 0.63 25.34 -19.73
C ALA A 64 0.33 25.17 -18.24
N VAL A 65 -0.59 24.26 -17.94
CA VAL A 65 -1.08 23.96 -16.59
C VAL A 65 -0.75 22.52 -16.26
N MET A 66 -0.25 22.28 -15.05
CA MET A 66 0.04 20.93 -14.57
C MET A 66 -1.28 20.14 -14.39
N PRO A 67 -1.35 18.86 -14.79
CA PRO A 67 -2.46 18.00 -14.42
C PRO A 67 -2.62 17.94 -12.90
N THR A 68 -3.86 17.99 -12.43
CA THR A 68 -4.17 17.96 -11.00
C THR A 68 -3.61 16.73 -10.30
N LEU A 69 -3.30 16.86 -9.01
CA LEU A 69 -2.82 15.73 -8.22
C LEU A 69 -3.78 14.53 -8.26
N ASN A 70 -5.11 14.76 -8.29
CA ASN A 70 -6.11 13.68 -8.36
C ASN A 70 -5.96 12.87 -9.65
N THR A 71 -5.76 13.54 -10.80
CA THR A 71 -5.54 12.85 -12.08
C THR A 71 -4.23 12.06 -12.10
N LEU A 72 -3.18 12.55 -11.47
CA LEU A 72 -1.90 11.83 -11.35
C LEU A 72 -1.98 10.64 -10.40
N LEU A 73 -2.83 10.69 -9.37
CA LEU A 73 -3.01 9.60 -8.41
C LEU A 73 -4.05 8.57 -8.87
N ARG A 74 -4.88 8.93 -9.85
CA ARG A 74 -6.00 8.11 -10.31
C ARG A 74 -5.53 6.70 -10.68
N HIS A 75 -6.26 5.71 -10.18
CA HIS A 75 -6.00 4.28 -10.35
C HIS A 75 -4.67 3.75 -9.79
N LYS A 76 -3.71 4.58 -9.35
CA LYS A 76 -2.45 4.09 -8.78
C LYS A 76 -2.67 3.39 -7.43
N PHE A 77 -3.74 3.77 -6.73
CA PHE A 77 -4.14 3.15 -5.48
C PHE A 77 -4.95 1.84 -5.64
N THR A 78 -5.29 1.43 -6.86
CA THR A 78 -5.90 0.10 -7.12
C THR A 78 -4.99 -1.04 -6.68
N VAL A 79 -3.67 -0.82 -6.78
CA VAL A 79 -2.62 -1.72 -6.32
C VAL A 79 -2.75 -1.99 -4.82
N PHE A 80 -3.15 -1.00 -4.02
CA PHE A 80 -3.36 -1.16 -2.58
C PHE A 80 -4.60 -2.02 -2.27
N TRP A 81 -5.66 -1.89 -3.08
CA TRP A 81 -6.83 -2.77 -3.00
C TRP A 81 -6.49 -4.22 -3.33
N ALA A 82 -5.63 -4.45 -4.32
CA ALA A 82 -5.13 -5.79 -4.61
C ALA A 82 -4.32 -6.38 -3.43
N TYR A 83 -3.48 -5.57 -2.77
CA TYR A 83 -2.72 -6.01 -1.59
C TYR A 83 -3.65 -6.37 -0.41
N THR A 84 -4.62 -5.52 -0.10
CA THR A 84 -5.60 -5.79 0.97
C THR A 84 -6.45 -7.02 0.67
N ALA A 85 -6.86 -7.23 -0.59
CA ALA A 85 -7.55 -8.44 -1.03
C ALA A 85 -6.67 -9.70 -0.86
N LEU A 86 -5.38 -9.63 -1.20
CA LEU A 86 -4.43 -10.73 -0.98
C LEU A 86 -4.24 -11.04 0.50
N CYS A 87 -4.14 -10.02 1.36
CA CYS A 87 -4.09 -10.20 2.81
C CYS A 87 -5.37 -10.86 3.35
N ALA A 88 -6.55 -10.45 2.85
CA ALA A 88 -7.82 -11.06 3.21
C ALA A 88 -7.93 -12.52 2.72
N LEU A 89 -7.49 -12.80 1.49
CA LEU A 89 -7.46 -14.15 0.92
C LEU A 89 -6.52 -15.07 1.70
N ARG A 90 -5.37 -14.56 2.15
CA ARG A 90 -4.45 -15.30 3.05
C ARG A 90 -5.06 -15.54 4.41
N ALA A 91 -5.74 -14.56 5.00
CA ALA A 91 -6.47 -14.75 6.25
C ALA A 91 -7.56 -15.83 6.12
N PHE A 92 -8.27 -15.84 4.98
CA PHE A 92 -9.28 -16.85 4.67
C PHE A 92 -8.67 -18.24 4.41
N ALA A 93 -7.56 -18.33 3.67
CA ALA A 93 -6.85 -19.59 3.43
C ALA A 93 -6.32 -20.19 4.74
N ASN A 94 -5.79 -19.35 5.64
CA ASN A 94 -5.37 -19.75 6.98
C ASN A 94 -6.54 -20.28 7.81
N TYR A 95 -7.71 -19.63 7.71
CA TYR A 95 -8.93 -20.11 8.34
C TYR A 95 -9.39 -21.44 7.75
N ARG A 96 -9.38 -21.59 6.41
CA ARG A 96 -9.82 -22.81 5.72
C ARG A 96 -8.90 -24.00 5.99
N SER A 97 -7.57 -23.82 5.91
CA SER A 97 -6.57 -24.84 6.25
C SER A 97 -6.79 -25.37 7.66
N PHE A 98 -7.12 -24.48 8.61
CA PHE A 98 -7.50 -24.90 9.95
C PHE A 98 -8.75 -25.80 9.96
N PHE A 99 -9.84 -25.42 9.29
CA PHE A 99 -11.05 -26.25 9.21
C PHE A 99 -10.83 -27.61 8.54
N THR A 100 -9.90 -27.69 7.58
CA THR A 100 -9.58 -28.94 6.86
C THR A 100 -8.62 -29.85 7.64
N GLU A 101 -7.59 -29.29 8.29
CA GLU A 101 -6.51 -30.06 8.95
C GLU A 101 -6.81 -30.37 10.42
N THR A 102 -7.51 -29.49 11.14
CA THR A 102 -7.76 -29.65 12.59
C THR A 102 -9.11 -30.27 12.93
N LYS A 103 -9.64 -31.10 12.01
CA LYS A 103 -10.82 -31.95 12.24
C LYS A 103 -10.65 -33.00 13.35
N SER A 104 -9.58 -32.94 14.16
CA SER A 104 -9.58 -33.62 15.45
C SER A 104 -10.37 -32.75 16.45
N ILE A 105 -11.62 -33.15 16.67
CA ILE A 105 -12.49 -32.69 17.77
C ILE A 105 -11.73 -32.57 19.12
N TYR A 106 -10.66 -33.34 19.29
CA TYR A 106 -9.77 -33.34 20.46
C TYR A 106 -8.83 -32.12 20.57
N LEU A 107 -8.38 -31.51 19.47
CA LEU A 107 -7.50 -30.32 19.55
C LEU A 107 -8.30 -29.07 19.94
N MET A 108 -9.51 -28.90 19.41
CA MET A 108 -10.37 -27.77 19.76
C MET A 108 -10.90 -27.85 21.20
N LYS A 109 -11.17 -29.05 21.72
CA LYS A 109 -11.55 -29.24 23.15
C LYS A 109 -10.45 -28.84 24.14
N ARG A 110 -9.19 -28.73 23.70
CA ARG A 110 -8.03 -28.39 24.56
C ARG A 110 -7.70 -26.89 24.57
N LEU A 111 -8.20 -26.11 23.61
CA LEU A 111 -8.05 -24.65 23.67
C LEU A 111 -9.06 -24.09 24.67
N LYS A 112 -8.55 -23.35 25.66
CA LYS A 112 -9.35 -22.75 26.73
C LYS A 112 -10.33 -21.68 26.22
N ASP A 113 -10.05 -21.09 25.06
CA ASP A 113 -10.87 -20.06 24.42
C ASP A 113 -11.15 -20.35 22.93
N PRO A 114 -12.43 -20.30 22.47
CA PRO A 114 -12.79 -20.53 21.07
C PRO A 114 -12.32 -19.40 20.13
N ASN A 115 -12.12 -18.19 20.68
CA ASN A 115 -11.72 -17.02 19.91
C ASN A 115 -10.20 -16.89 19.72
N GLU A 116 -9.40 -17.66 20.46
CA GLU A 116 -7.95 -17.56 20.40
C GLU A 116 -7.43 -17.85 18.99
N LEU A 117 -8.11 -18.76 18.29
CA LEU A 117 -7.71 -19.19 16.96
C LEU A 117 -8.05 -18.17 15.87
N ARG A 118 -9.25 -17.59 15.95
CA ARG A 118 -9.66 -16.45 15.11
C ARG A 118 -8.71 -15.27 15.29
N ARG A 119 -8.26 -15.01 16.53
CA ARG A 119 -7.24 -13.98 16.81
C ARG A 119 -5.90 -14.31 16.13
N ARG A 120 -5.44 -15.55 16.14
CA ARG A 120 -4.18 -15.94 15.47
C ARG A 120 -4.26 -15.82 13.95
N CYS A 121 -5.35 -16.30 13.33
CA CYS A 121 -5.52 -16.23 11.87
C CYS A 121 -5.64 -14.80 11.33
N ILE A 122 -6.20 -13.89 12.13
CA ILE A 122 -6.45 -12.49 11.70
C ILE A 122 -5.35 -11.54 12.18
N ALA A 123 -4.67 -11.80 13.31
CA ALA A 123 -3.71 -10.85 13.89
C ALA A 123 -2.55 -10.50 12.94
N ILE A 124 -1.96 -11.49 12.27
CA ILE A 124 -0.83 -11.24 11.36
C ILE A 124 -1.28 -10.51 10.09
N PRO A 125 -2.34 -10.96 9.37
CA PRO A 125 -2.87 -10.21 8.23
C PRO A 125 -3.36 -8.81 8.61
N ALA A 126 -4.02 -8.65 9.76
CA ALA A 126 -4.51 -7.35 10.22
C ALA A 126 -3.35 -6.41 10.60
N ALA A 127 -2.31 -6.92 11.25
CA ALA A 127 -1.11 -6.13 11.54
C ALA A 127 -0.38 -5.72 10.25
N ALA A 128 -0.30 -6.61 9.26
CA ALA A 128 0.25 -6.30 7.94
C ALA A 128 -0.56 -5.22 7.22
N CYS A 129 -1.89 -5.32 7.22
CA CYS A 129 -2.78 -4.28 6.69
C CYS A 129 -2.60 -2.94 7.42
N GLY A 130 -2.51 -2.96 8.75
CA GLY A 130 -2.27 -1.75 9.55
C GLY A 130 -0.95 -1.07 9.21
N ALA A 131 0.14 -1.83 9.12
CA ALA A 131 1.45 -1.32 8.69
C ALA A 131 1.41 -0.77 7.25
N ALA A 132 0.70 -1.47 6.36
CA ALA A 132 0.52 -1.06 4.97
C ALA A 132 -0.24 0.27 4.85
N LEU A 133 -1.28 0.48 5.68
CA LEU A 133 -2.03 1.73 5.74
C LEU A 133 -1.16 2.91 6.20
N VAL A 134 -0.31 2.71 7.21
CA VAL A 134 0.61 3.77 7.68
C VAL A 134 1.60 4.16 6.57
N LEU A 135 2.19 3.16 5.91
CA LEU A 135 3.12 3.39 4.79
C LEU A 135 2.43 4.04 3.59
N PHE A 136 1.17 3.68 3.31
CA PHE A 136 0.35 4.33 2.30
C PHE A 136 0.15 5.82 2.57
N LEU A 137 -0.20 6.18 3.81
CA LEU A 137 -0.38 7.58 4.20
C LEU A 137 0.93 8.38 4.08
N LEU A 138 2.06 7.77 4.47
CA LEU A 138 3.38 8.37 4.27
C LEU A 138 3.70 8.59 2.79
N LEU A 139 3.38 7.63 1.93
CA LEU A 139 3.60 7.75 0.49
C LEU A 139 2.75 8.88 -0.12
N LEU A 140 1.48 8.96 0.27
CA LEU A 140 0.58 10.03 -0.15
C LEU A 140 1.12 11.41 0.27
N TRP A 141 1.62 11.50 1.50
CA TRP A 141 2.25 12.73 2.00
C TRP A 141 3.49 13.11 1.19
N ILE A 142 4.35 12.14 0.85
CA ILE A 142 5.51 12.36 -0.03
C ILE A 142 5.08 12.85 -1.41
N PHE A 143 4.03 12.28 -2.00
CA PHE A 143 3.52 12.73 -3.31
C PHE A 143 2.99 14.15 -3.29
N VAL A 144 2.25 14.53 -2.24
CA VAL A 144 1.79 15.91 -2.04
C VAL A 144 2.98 16.87 -1.93
N LEU A 145 4.02 16.49 -1.18
CA LEU A 145 5.22 17.31 -1.03
C LEU A 145 5.99 17.46 -2.34
N LEU A 146 6.22 16.36 -3.06
CA LEU A 146 6.92 16.37 -4.35
C LEU A 146 6.20 17.27 -5.34
N TYR A 147 4.87 17.15 -5.41
CA TYR A 147 4.05 17.94 -6.32
C TYR A 147 4.09 19.43 -5.94
N ARG A 148 3.89 19.78 -4.65
CA ARG A 148 3.90 21.19 -4.20
C ARG A 148 5.25 21.87 -4.33
N ASN A 149 6.35 21.15 -4.11
CA ASN A 149 7.69 21.71 -4.16
C ASN A 149 8.28 21.71 -5.58
N GLY A 150 7.82 20.81 -6.45
CA GLY A 150 8.38 20.65 -7.79
C GLY A 150 7.63 21.39 -8.90
N VAL A 151 6.35 21.73 -8.71
CA VAL A 151 5.58 22.48 -9.72
C VAL A 151 5.81 23.99 -9.54
N PRO A 152 6.24 24.72 -10.60
CA PRO A 152 6.38 26.17 -10.52
C PRO A 152 5.02 26.84 -10.36
N ALA A 153 4.91 27.83 -9.46
CA ALA A 153 3.65 28.47 -9.07
C ALA A 153 2.80 29.02 -10.24
N ARG A 154 3.43 29.36 -11.37
CA ARG A 154 2.76 29.86 -12.58
C ARG A 154 1.97 28.77 -13.35
N CYS A 155 2.29 27.50 -13.14
CA CYS A 155 1.68 26.36 -13.82
C CYS A 155 0.77 25.55 -12.88
N MET A 156 0.57 26.03 -11.65
CA MET A 156 -0.27 25.36 -10.68
C MET A 156 -1.75 25.55 -11.05
N PRO A 157 -2.56 24.48 -11.07
CA PRO A 157 -3.97 24.60 -11.39
C PRO A 157 -4.72 25.44 -10.33
N PRO A 158 -5.70 26.26 -10.74
CA PRO A 158 -6.40 27.18 -9.84
C PRO A 158 -7.33 26.48 -8.82
N GLU A 159 -7.71 25.22 -9.05
CA GLU A 159 -8.56 24.41 -8.16
C GLU A 159 -7.80 23.22 -7.55
N GLU A 160 -6.60 23.46 -6.99
CA GLU A 160 -5.81 22.40 -6.37
C GLU A 160 -6.37 22.00 -5.00
N THR A 161 -7.39 21.14 -4.99
CA THR A 161 -7.85 20.43 -3.79
C THR A 161 -7.63 18.93 -3.96
N LEU A 162 -6.94 18.32 -2.99
CA LEU A 162 -6.81 16.86 -2.93
C LEU A 162 -8.19 16.28 -2.64
N ASN A 163 -8.85 15.76 -3.67
CA ASN A 163 -10.07 15.01 -3.51
C ASN A 163 -9.70 13.53 -3.42
N ILE A 164 -9.65 13.04 -2.18
CA ILE A 164 -9.31 11.65 -1.87
C ILE A 164 -10.19 10.69 -2.67
N TRP A 165 -11.49 10.98 -2.82
CA TRP A 165 -12.42 10.13 -3.54
C TRP A 165 -12.14 10.07 -5.04
N GLY A 166 -11.82 11.20 -5.67
CA GLY A 166 -11.45 11.25 -7.09
C GLY A 166 -10.05 10.69 -7.39
N ALA A 167 -9.19 10.57 -6.38
CA ALA A 167 -7.92 9.86 -6.52
C ALA A 167 -8.09 8.33 -6.46
N PHE A 168 -9.12 7.85 -5.75
CA PHE A 168 -9.42 6.42 -5.63
C PHE A 168 -10.30 5.86 -6.78
N PHE A 169 -11.17 6.68 -7.38
CA PHE A 169 -12.17 6.30 -8.41
C PHE A 169 -12.11 7.24 -9.63
#